data_AF-A0A1M7TK07-F1
#
_entry.id   AF-A0A1M7TK07-F1
#
_cell.length_a   1.000
_cell.length_b   1.000
_cell.length_c   1.000
_cell.angle_alpha   90.00
_cell.angle_beta   90.00
_cell.angle_gamma   90.00
#
_symmetry.space_group_name_H-M   'P 1'
#
loop_
_entity.id
_entity.type
_entity.pdbx_description
1 polymer ?
#
loop_
_entity_poly.entity_id
_entity_poly.type
_entity_poly.pdbx_seq_one_letter_code
_entity_poly.pdbx_strand_id
1 'polypeptide(L)' 'MHLGFYAFRLKTLKQFTQLAPGRLENLEKLEQLRFLENNIPIRVKKVNCQSFGVDSPEDLEKVIKIMQNI' A
#
# COMPACT_ATOMS: atom_id res chain seq x y z
N MET A 1 -1.33 4.41 11.21
CA MET A 1 -0.51 4.24 10.00
C MET A 1 -1.04 3.05 9.21
N HIS A 2 -1.24 3.22 7.90
CA HIS A 2 -1.53 2.13 6.97
C HIS A 2 -0.26 1.79 6.20
N LEU A 3 0.09 0.51 6.07
CA LEU A 3 1.27 0.08 5.32
C LEU A 3 0.88 -0.13 3.86
N GLY A 4 1.70 0.36 2.93
CA GLY A 4 1.54 0.18 1.48
C GLY A 4 1.81 -1.24 0.98
N PHE A 5 1.59 -2.26 1.82
CA PHE A 5 1.78 -3.67 1.48
C PHE A 5 0.44 -4.33 1.22
N TYR A 6 0.31 -4.93 0.04
CA TYR A 6 -0.95 -5.53 -0.40
C TYR A 6 -0.70 -6.92 -0.99
N ALA A 7 -1.70 -7.79 -0.81
CA ALA A 7 -1.73 -9.11 -1.43
C ALA A 7 -3.05 -9.25 -2.20
N PHE A 8 -2.95 -9.59 -3.48
CA PHE A 8 -4.12 -9.68 -4.36
C PHE A 8 -4.29 -11.09 -4.91
N ARG A 9 -5.56 -11.49 -5.08
CA ARG A 9 -5.88 -12.59 -5.99
C ARG A 9 -5.82 -12.05 -7.42
N LEU A 10 -5.21 -12.81 -8.33
CA LEU A 10 -5.06 -12.40 -9.74
C LEU A 10 -6.39 -11.96 -10.37
N LYS A 11 -7.47 -12.72 -10.15
CA LYS A 11 -8.81 -12.39 -10.67
C LYS A 11 -9.31 -11.02 -10.20
N THR A 12 -9.07 -10.69 -8.93
CA THR A 12 -9.52 -9.44 -8.31
C THR A 12 -8.69 -8.27 -8.79
N LEU A 13 -7.37 -8.46 -8.96
CA LEU A 13 -6.50 -7.44 -9.54
C LEU A 13 -6.90 -7.13 -10.99
N LYS A 14 -7.16 -8.16 -11.81
CA LYS A 14 -7.65 -7.97 -13.18
C LYS A 14 -8.97 -7.19 -13.21
N GLN A 15 -9.95 -7.59 -12.39
CA GLN A 15 -11.21 -6.86 -12.26
C GLN A 15 -10.97 -5.38 -11.88
N PHE A 16 -10.12 -5.13 -10.88
CA PHE A 16 -9.80 -3.78 -10.41
C PHE A 16 -9.24 -2.87 -11.51
N THR A 17 -8.33 -3.39 -12.35
CA THR A 17 -7.73 -2.60 -13.45
C THR A 17 -8.74 -2.14 -14.51
N GLN A 18 -9.92 -2.74 -14.56
CA GLN A 18 -10.99 -2.36 -15.50
C GLN A 18 -11.99 -1.36 -14.89
N LEU A 19 -11.88 -1.07 -13.58
CA LEU A 19 -12.75 -0.12 -12.90
C LEU A 19 -12.27 1.31 -13.14
N ALA A 20 -13.20 2.21 -13.44
CA ALA A 20 -12.92 3.64 -13.47
C ALA A 20 -12.49 4.14 -12.07
N PRO A 21 -11.65 5.18 -11.99
CA PRO A 21 -11.34 5.83 -10.71
C PRO A 21 -12.60 6.23 -9.94
N GLY A 22 -12.61 5.93 -8.65
CA GLY A 22 -13.75 6.20 -7.78
C GLY A 22 -13.86 7.66 -7.37
N ARG A 23 -15.01 8.06 -6.81
CA ARG A 23 -15.19 9.44 -6.32
C ARG A 23 -14.30 9.67 -5.11
N LEU A 24 -14.30 8.74 -4.16
CA LEU A 24 -13.52 8.86 -2.92
C LEU A 24 -12.04 8.72 -3.18
N GLU A 25 -11.62 7.82 -4.06
CA GLU A 25 -10.24 7.75 -4.50
C GLU A 25 -9.72 9.11 -5.01
N ASN A 26 -10.50 9.80 -5.85
CA ASN A 26 -10.08 11.07 -6.42
C ASN A 26 -9.97 12.20 -5.40
N LEU A 27 -10.88 12.21 -4.41
CA LEU A 27 -10.92 13.20 -3.34
C LEU A 27 -9.80 12.97 -2.33
N GLU A 28 -9.59 11.73 -1.89
CA GLU A 28 -8.64 11.38 -0.83
C GLU A 28 -7.24 11.02 -1.36
N LYS A 29 -7.11 10.82 -2.68
CA LYS A 29 -5.90 10.29 -3.34
C LYS A 29 -5.48 8.91 -2.81
N LEU A 30 -6.47 8.05 -2.58
CA LEU A 30 -6.28 6.70 -2.04
C LEU A 30 -6.90 5.64 -2.95
N GLU A 31 -6.07 4.94 -3.72
CA GLU A 31 -6.49 3.92 -4.69
C GLU A 31 -7.33 2.79 -4.06
N GLN A 32 -7.02 2.42 -2.81
CA GLN A 32 -7.72 1.33 -2.14
C GLN A 32 -9.22 1.61 -1.93
N LEU A 33 -9.64 2.87 -1.96
CA LEU A 33 -11.06 3.23 -1.83
C LEU A 33 -11.89 2.77 -3.03
N ARG A 34 -11.29 2.65 -4.23
CA ARG A 34 -11.98 2.15 -5.43
C ARG A 34 -12.44 0.70 -5.25
N PHE A 35 -11.71 -0.13 -4.50
CA PHE A 35 -12.17 -1.47 -4.14
C PHE A 35 -13.47 -1.41 -3.32
N LEU A 36 -13.50 -0.55 -2.29
CA LEU A 36 -14.64 -0.42 -1.40
C LEU A 36 -15.87 0.16 -2.12
N GLU A 37 -15.66 1.19 -2.97
CA GLU A 37 -16.72 1.78 -3.81
C GLU A 37 -17.34 0.77 -4.79
N ASN A 38 -16.60 -0.28 -5.16
CA ASN A 38 -17.07 -1.35 -6.05
C ASN A 38 -17.41 -2.66 -5.30
N ASN A 39 -17.69 -2.58 -3.99
CA ASN A 39 -18.06 -3.72 -3.14
C ASN A 39 -17.03 -4.87 -3.13
N ILE A 40 -15.76 -4.57 -3.37
CA ILE A 40 -14.66 -5.54 -3.26
C ILE A 40 -14.08 -5.43 -1.86
N PRO A 41 -14.21 -6.47 -1.01
CA PRO A 41 -13.79 -6.39 0.38
C PRO A 41 -12.27 -6.39 0.52
N ILE A 42 -11.76 -5.53 1.41
CA ILE A 42 -10.36 -5.49 1.82
C ILE A 42 -10.24 -6.12 3.21
N ARG A 43 -9.33 -7.09 3.35
CA ARG A 43 -8.97 -7.63 4.67
C ARG A 43 -7.71 -6.94 5.16
N VAL A 44 -7.72 -6.50 6.42
CA VAL A 44 -6.60 -5.83 7.06
C VAL A 44 -6.15 -6.65 8.26
N LYS A 45 -4.85 -6.81 8.45
CA LYS A 45 -4.25 -7.47 9.61
C LYS A 45 -3.28 -6.51 10.30
N LYS A 46 -3.39 -6.39 11.62
CA LYS A 46 -2.42 -5.65 12.42
C LYS A 46 -1.10 -6.42 12.44
N VAL A 47 0.00 -5.71 12.24
CA VAL A 47 1.36 -6.24 12.30
C VAL A 47 2.17 -5.41 13.27
N ASN A 48 3.11 -6.04 13.97
CA ASN A 48 4.07 -5.35 14.80
C ASN A 48 5.42 -5.32 14.08
N CYS A 49 5.50 -4.50 13.05
CA CYS A 49 6.75 -4.24 12.34
C CYS A 49 6.90 -2.75 12.06
N GLN A 50 8.15 -2.31 11.99
CA GLN A 50 8.49 -1.01 11.43
C GLN A 50 8.80 -1.19 9.95
N SER A 51 8.25 -0.31 9.12
CA SER A 51 8.58 -0.20 7.70
C SER A 51 9.40 1.06 7.51
N PHE A 52 10.53 0.94 6.82
CA PHE A 52 11.38 2.07 6.47
C PHE A 52 11.35 2.24 4.95
N GLY A 53 10.84 3.38 4.49
CA GLY A 53 11.02 3.83 3.11
C GLY A 53 12.41 4.43 2.93
N VAL A 54 12.92 4.41 1.70
CA VAL A 54 14.13 5.13 1.32
C VAL A 54 13.74 6.08 0.21
N ASP A 55 13.40 7.31 0.59
CA ASP A 55 12.88 8.32 -0.33
C ASP A 55 13.86 9.50 -0.52
N SER A 56 14.82 9.66 0.40
CA SER A 56 15.88 10.68 0.31
C SER A 56 17.29 10.10 0.51
N PRO A 57 18.36 10.83 0.13
CA PRO A 57 19.73 10.42 0.41
C PRO A 57 20.02 10.14 1.90
N GLU A 58 19.39 10.89 2.81
CA GLU A 58 19.55 10.72 4.25
C GLU A 58 18.91 9.42 4.76
N ASP A 59 17.88 8.90 4.09
CA ASP A 59 17.27 7.61 4.44
C ASP A 59 18.18 6.44 4.07
N LEU A 60 18.95 6.57 2.99
CA LEU A 60 19.92 5.56 2.59
C LEU A 60 20.99 5.35 3.67
N GLU A 61 21.51 6.43 4.26
CA GLU A 61 22.49 6.33 5.35
C GLU A 61 21.94 5.56 6.56
N LYS A 62 20.66 5.74 6.88
CA LYS A 62 19.99 5.03 7.97
C LYS A 62 19.91 3.53 7.66
N VAL A 63 19.51 3.18 6.43
CA VAL A 63 19.39 1.77 6.02
C VAL A 63 20.75 1.09 5.97
N ILE A 64 21.81 1.77 5.49
CA ILE A 64 23.18 1.22 5.50
C ILE A 64 23.61 0.87 6.93
N LYS A 65 23.37 1.77 7.90
CA LYS A 65 23.69 1.51 9.32
C LYS A 65 22.89 0.34 9.89
N ILE A 66 21.62 0.18 9.51
CA ILE A 66 20.81 -0.97 9.93
C ILE A 66 21.41 -2.26 9.36
N MET A 67 21.70 -2.29 8.06
CA MET A 67 22.18 -3.50 7.37
C MET A 67 23.58 -3.95 7.80
N GLN A 68 24.46 -3.02 8.18
CA GLN A 68 25.81 -3.36 8.68
C GLN A 68 25.82 -3.95 10.10
N ASN A 69 24.72 -3.77 10.85
CA ASN A 69 24.55 -4.27 12.22
C ASN A 69 23.72 -5.57 12.28
N ILE A 70 23.44 -6.19 11.14
CA ILE A 70 22.80 -7.51 10.99
C ILE A 70 23.88 -8.55 10.70
#